data_AF-A0A7C0VJV9-F1
#
_entry.id   AF-A0A7C0VJV9-F1
#
_cell.length_a   1.000
_cell.length_b   1.000
_cell.length_c   1.000
_cell.angle_alpha   90.00
_cell.angle_beta   90.00
_cell.angle_gamma   90.00
#
_symmetry.space_group_name_H-M   'P 1'
#
loop_
_entity.id
_entity.type
_entity.pdbx_description
1 polymer ?
#
loop_
_entity_poly.entity_id
_entity_poly.type
_entity_poly.pdbx_seq_one_letter_code
_entity_poly.pdbx_strand_id
1 'polypeptide(L)'
;MLHNYDMPLAIKPVTGCYLQRRFIKAPWNIYQDDPAWVPPLIMDMNHQLDPRNPYFSHARVQSWIAYRGTKAVGRISAQIDRLHLEHHHEQCGFFGMLEAEDQQETFAALLNTAQTWLQERGMKSIMGP
;
A
#
# COMPACT_ATOMS: atom_id res chain seq x y z
N MET A 1 -15.46 -4.18 -26.73
CA MET A 1 -15.18 -4.29 -25.29
C MET A 1 -13.89 -3.52 -25.04
N LEU A 2 -13.91 -2.45 -24.26
CA LEU A 2 -12.70 -1.69 -23.94
C LEU A 2 -11.86 -2.55 -22.98
N HIS A 3 -10.63 -2.89 -23.38
CA HIS A 3 -9.68 -3.52 -22.46
C HIS A 3 -9.37 -2.50 -21.36
N ASN A 4 -9.56 -2.87 -20.10
CA ASN A 4 -9.30 -1.99 -18.94
C ASN A 4 -7.83 -1.53 -18.82
N TYR A 5 -6.93 -2.10 -19.61
CA TYR A 5 -5.52 -1.76 -19.70
C TYR A 5 -5.26 -0.37 -20.29
N ASP A 6 -6.16 0.15 -21.13
CA ASP A 6 -6.00 1.48 -21.77
C ASP A 6 -6.46 2.65 -20.90
N MET A 7 -7.06 2.38 -19.73
CA MET A 7 -7.51 3.45 -18.84
C MET A 7 -6.34 4.03 -18.05
N PRO A 8 -6.29 5.37 -17.86
CA PRO A 8 -5.19 6.02 -17.17
C PRO A 8 -5.10 5.55 -15.72
N LEU A 9 -3.87 5.38 -15.25
CA LEU A 9 -3.58 5.00 -13.87
C LEU A 9 -3.82 6.19 -12.92
N ALA A 10 -4.57 5.97 -11.85
CA ALA A 10 -4.81 6.96 -10.81
C ALA A 10 -4.42 6.40 -9.43
N ILE A 11 -3.50 7.08 -8.74
CA ILE A 11 -3.10 6.76 -7.37
C ILE A 11 -3.94 7.57 -6.39
N LYS A 12 -4.58 6.92 -5.43
CA LYS A 12 -5.40 7.59 -4.41
C LYS A 12 -4.91 7.26 -3.00
N PRO A 13 -4.66 8.28 -2.14
CA PRO A 13 -4.34 8.04 -0.75
C PRO A 13 -5.56 7.45 -0.04
N VAL A 14 -5.31 6.47 0.83
CA VAL A 14 -6.34 5.86 1.68
C VAL A 14 -6.65 6.82 2.82
N THR A 15 -7.86 7.37 2.82
CA THR A 15 -8.40 8.21 3.89
C THR A 15 -9.81 7.73 4.25
N GLY A 16 -10.05 7.53 5.55
CA GLY A 16 -11.32 7.06 6.08
C GLY A 16 -11.63 5.57 5.83
N CYS A 17 -12.70 5.09 6.46
CA CYS A 17 -13.03 3.67 6.51
C CYS A 17 -13.42 3.07 5.15
N TYR A 18 -13.98 3.88 4.25
CA TYR A 18 -14.38 3.42 2.92
C TYR A 18 -13.17 3.03 2.06
N LEU A 19 -12.16 3.89 1.98
CA LEU A 19 -10.94 3.59 1.23
C LEU A 19 -10.11 2.52 1.93
N GLN A 20 -10.12 2.45 3.27
CA GLN A 20 -9.46 1.37 4.00
C GLN A 20 -10.04 0.00 3.66
N ARG A 21 -11.37 -0.13 3.57
CA ARG A 21 -12.02 -1.36 3.09
C ARG A 21 -11.62 -1.71 1.66
N ARG A 22 -11.50 -0.71 0.77
CA ARG A 22 -11.04 -0.94 -0.61
C ARG A 22 -9.57 -1.37 -0.66
N PHE A 23 -8.72 -0.80 0.19
CA PHE A 23 -7.31 -1.18 0.30
C PHE A 23 -7.15 -2.63 0.76
N ILE A 24 -7.89 -3.04 1.79
CA ILE A 24 -7.90 -4.42 2.27
C ILE A 24 -8.34 -5.37 1.16
N LYS A 25 -9.40 -5.01 0.40
CA LYS A 25 -9.97 -5.85 -0.66
C LYS A 25 -9.25 -5.80 -2.01
N ALA A 26 -8.27 -4.92 -2.20
CA ALA A 26 -7.58 -4.77 -3.49
C ALA A 26 -7.00 -6.11 -4.05
N PRO A 27 -6.38 -6.99 -3.24
CA PRO A 27 -5.87 -8.28 -3.72
C PRO A 27 -6.92 -9.16 -4.40
N TRP A 28 -8.17 -9.14 -3.94
CA TRP A 28 -9.24 -9.93 -4.55
C TRP A 28 -9.52 -9.54 -6.00
N ASN A 29 -9.25 -8.28 -6.38
CA ASN A 29 -9.36 -7.85 -7.78
C ASN A 29 -8.09 -8.16 -8.59
N ILE A 30 -6.93 -8.16 -7.94
CA ILE A 30 -5.63 -8.38 -8.58
C ILE A 30 -5.47 -9.86 -8.92
N TYR A 31 -5.81 -10.73 -7.98
CA TYR A 31 -5.66 -12.19 -8.08
C TYR A 31 -6.96 -12.92 -8.40
N GLN A 32 -7.97 -12.23 -8.95
CA GLN A 32 -9.30 -12.80 -9.18
C GLN A 32 -9.29 -14.05 -10.09
N ASP A 33 -8.31 -14.11 -10.99
CA ASP A 33 -8.14 -15.16 -11.99
C ASP A 33 -7.00 -16.14 -11.63
N ASP A 34 -6.37 -15.98 -10.45
CA ASP A 34 -5.31 -16.87 -9.97
C ASP A 34 -5.91 -17.99 -9.09
N PRO A 35 -5.98 -19.24 -9.58
CA PRO A 35 -6.56 -20.35 -8.82
C PRO A 35 -5.68 -20.80 -7.65
N ALA A 36 -4.40 -20.41 -7.62
CA ALA A 36 -3.47 -20.75 -6.54
C ALA A 36 -3.45 -19.70 -5.43
N TRP A 37 -4.09 -18.53 -5.65
CA TRP A 37 -4.09 -17.46 -4.67
C TRP A 37 -4.96 -17.79 -3.45
N VAL A 38 -4.37 -17.67 -2.26
CA VAL A 38 -5.06 -17.86 -0.99
C VAL A 38 -5.32 -16.48 -0.36
N PRO A 39 -6.59 -16.05 -0.24
CA PRO A 39 -6.90 -14.74 0.31
C PRO A 39 -6.56 -14.64 1.81
N PRO A 40 -6.00 -13.52 2.29
CA PRO A 40 -5.82 -13.31 3.72
C PRO A 40 -7.18 -13.16 4.42
N LEU A 41 -7.22 -13.47 5.72
CA LEU A 41 -8.42 -13.25 6.52
C LEU A 41 -8.69 -11.74 6.64
N ILE A 42 -9.86 -11.30 6.18
CA ILE A 42 -10.28 -9.90 6.27
C ILE A 42 -10.26 -9.40 7.73
N MET A 43 -10.55 -10.28 8.70
CA MET A 43 -10.51 -9.95 10.12
C MET A 43 -9.10 -9.56 10.57
N ASP A 44 -8.09 -10.32 10.18
CA ASP A 44 -6.69 -10.05 10.53
C ASP A 44 -6.21 -8.76 9.89
N MET A 45 -6.55 -8.53 8.62
CA MET A 45 -6.25 -7.28 7.92
C MET A 45 -6.90 -6.07 8.59
N ASN A 46 -8.15 -6.20 9.05
CA ASN A 46 -8.81 -5.14 9.80
C ASN A 46 -8.11 -4.89 11.14
N HIS A 47 -7.69 -5.93 11.85
CA HIS A 47 -6.98 -5.80 13.12
C HIS A 47 -5.62 -5.12 12.93
N GLN A 48 -4.86 -5.53 11.92
CA GLN A 48 -3.54 -4.98 11.63
C GLN A 48 -3.60 -3.48 11.29
N LEU A 49 -4.63 -3.05 10.54
CA LEU A 49 -4.84 -1.67 10.11
C LEU A 49 -5.76 -0.87 11.03
N ASP A 50 -6.16 -1.43 12.17
CA ASP A 50 -7.00 -0.73 13.15
C ASP A 50 -6.17 0.38 13.82
N PRO A 51 -6.65 1.64 13.86
CA PRO A 51 -5.94 2.73 14.54
C PRO A 51 -5.63 2.47 16.02
N ARG A 52 -6.31 1.50 16.66
CA ARG A 52 -6.07 1.06 18.04
C ARG A 52 -4.90 0.09 18.17
N ASN A 53 -4.35 -0.43 17.07
CA ASN A 53 -3.15 -1.25 17.09
C ASN A 53 -1.99 -0.44 17.69
N PRO A 54 -1.30 -0.93 18.76
CA PRO A 54 -0.20 -0.22 19.41
C PRO A 54 0.90 0.27 18.47
N TYR A 55 1.10 -0.41 17.33
CA TYR A 55 2.04 0.01 16.30
C TYR A 55 1.84 1.48 15.88
N PHE A 56 0.60 1.93 15.72
CA PHE A 56 0.29 3.29 15.29
C PHE A 56 0.58 4.37 16.35
N SER A 57 0.92 3.98 17.59
CA SER A 57 1.37 4.92 18.63
C SER A 57 2.77 5.48 18.36
N HIS A 58 3.58 4.76 17.58
CA HIS A 58 4.95 5.15 17.23
C HIS A 58 5.21 5.17 15.72
N ALA A 59 4.34 4.55 14.92
CA ALA A 59 4.43 4.56 13.46
C ALA A 59 3.54 5.63 12.82
N ARG A 60 4.09 6.34 11.83
CA ARG A 60 3.32 7.11 10.84
C ARG A 60 3.16 6.25 9.61
N VAL A 61 1.92 6.05 9.16
CA VAL A 61 1.62 5.17 8.02
C VAL A 61 0.72 5.92 7.04
N GLN A 62 1.01 5.75 5.75
CA GLN A 62 0.11 6.12 4.67
C GLN A 62 -0.03 4.93 3.72
N SER A 63 -1.22 4.73 3.19
CA SER A 63 -1.48 3.71 2.18
C SER A 63 -2.10 4.32 0.94
N TRP A 64 -1.93 3.67 -0.21
CA TRP A 64 -2.48 4.10 -1.49
C TRP A 64 -3.04 2.92 -2.26
N ILE A 65 -3.99 3.22 -3.14
CA ILE A 65 -4.56 2.27 -4.09
C ILE A 65 -4.37 2.85 -5.49
N ALA A 66 -3.89 2.02 -6.40
CA ALA A 66 -3.84 2.31 -7.83
C ALA A 66 -5.16 1.87 -8.48
N TYR A 67 -5.72 2.72 -9.34
CA TYR A 67 -6.97 2.47 -10.06
C TYR A 67 -6.78 2.63 -11.57
N ARG A 68 -7.44 1.76 -12.34
CA ARG A 68 -7.79 2.01 -13.74
C ARG A 68 -9.31 2.12 -13.83
N GLY A 69 -9.79 3.36 -14.01
CA GLY A 69 -11.19 3.71 -13.82
C GLY A 69 -11.69 3.41 -12.39
N THR A 70 -12.59 2.44 -12.25
CA THR A 70 -13.17 2.03 -10.95
C THR A 70 -12.52 0.78 -10.36
N LYS A 71 -11.72 0.05 -11.14
CA LYS A 71 -11.05 -1.19 -10.72
C LYS A 71 -9.78 -0.84 -9.94
N ALA A 72 -9.66 -1.37 -8.73
CA ALA A 72 -8.39 -1.33 -8.00
C ALA A 72 -7.44 -2.33 -8.64
N VAL A 73 -6.29 -1.84 -9.10
CA VAL A 73 -5.28 -2.61 -9.84
C VAL A 73 -3.95 -2.71 -9.10
N GLY A 74 -3.85 -2.11 -7.90
CA GLY A 74 -2.69 -2.25 -7.06
C GLY A 74 -2.85 -1.50 -5.74
N ARG A 75 -1.97 -1.79 -4.79
CA ARG A 75 -1.91 -1.14 -3.48
C ARG A 75 -0.49 -1.11 -2.94
N ILE A 76 -0.21 -0.14 -2.08
CA ILE A 76 1.05 -0.05 -1.33
C ILE A 76 0.82 0.71 -0.03
N SER A 77 1.65 0.44 0.97
CA SER A 77 1.77 1.24 2.19
C SER A 77 3.20 1.69 2.40
N ALA A 78 3.37 2.84 3.05
CA ALA A 78 4.66 3.36 3.50
C ALA A 78 4.57 3.71 4.99
N GLN A 79 5.65 3.45 5.72
CA GLN A 79 5.72 3.59 7.17
C GLN A 79 7.01 4.28 7.60
N ILE A 80 6.90 5.11 8.64
CA ILE A 80 8.03 5.61 9.42
C ILE A 80 7.79 5.16 10.85
N ASP A 81 8.62 4.25 11.35
CA ASP A 81 8.58 3.79 12.72
C ASP A 81 9.56 4.59 13.58
N ARG A 82 9.03 5.44 14.45
CA ARG A 82 9.86 6.28 15.33
C ARG A 82 10.77 5.44 16.25
N LEU A 83 10.32 4.29 16.74
CA LEU A 83 11.15 3.43 17.59
C LEU A 83 12.32 2.87 16.80
N HIS A 84 12.10 2.48 15.54
CA HIS A 84 13.18 2.02 14.67
C HIS A 84 14.24 3.12 14.44
N LEU A 85 13.80 4.36 14.17
CA LEU A 85 14.71 5.50 14.00
C LEU A 85 15.54 5.77 15.27
N GLU A 86 14.91 5.67 16.44
CA GLU A 86 15.56 5.88 17.75
C GLU A 86 16.60 4.80 18.06
N HIS A 87 16.32 3.54 17.71
CA HIS A 87 17.22 2.41 17.98
C HIS A 87 18.39 2.27 17.01
N HIS A 88 18.16 2.54 15.72
CA HIS A 88 19.15 2.29 14.67
C HIS A 88 19.89 3.55 14.22
N HIS A 89 19.44 4.74 14.62
CA HIS A 89 19.98 6.04 14.18
C HIS A 89 20.05 6.21 12.65
N GLU A 90 19.23 5.46 11.92
CA GLU A 90 19.12 5.50 10.47
C GLU A 90 17.85 6.26 10.07
N GLN A 91 17.93 7.08 9.02
CA GLN A 91 16.77 7.75 8.42
C GLN A 91 16.09 6.80 7.42
N CYS A 92 15.70 5.61 7.89
CA CYS A 92 15.13 4.55 7.07
C CYS A 92 13.59 4.52 7.18
N GLY A 93 12.93 4.57 6.04
CA GLY A 93 11.50 4.31 5.91
C GLY A 93 11.22 2.88 5.44
N PHE A 94 9.97 2.46 5.55
CA PHE A 94 9.53 1.13 5.11
C PHE A 94 8.41 1.24 4.08
N PHE A 95 8.31 0.25 3.20
CA PHE A 95 7.08 -0.02 2.47
C PHE A 95 6.61 -1.45 2.71
N GLY A 96 5.33 -1.68 2.49
CA GLY A 96 4.73 -3.01 2.59
C GLY A 96 3.35 -3.06 1.94
N MET A 97 2.68 -4.21 2.05
CA MET A 97 1.35 -4.44 1.44
C MET A 97 1.33 -4.10 -0.06
N LEU A 98 2.46 -4.30 -0.74
CA LEU A 98 2.64 -4.03 -2.15
C LEU A 98 2.02 -5.17 -2.96
N GLU A 99 1.00 -4.86 -3.74
CA GLU A 99 0.36 -5.77 -4.69
C GLU A 99 0.04 -4.98 -5.96
N ALA A 100 0.17 -5.57 -7.13
CA ALA A 100 -0.21 -4.93 -8.38
C ALA A 100 -0.65 -5.97 -9.41
N GLU A 101 -1.45 -5.53 -10.37
CA GLU A 101 -1.59 -6.22 -11.66
C GLU A 101 -0.22 -6.35 -12.34
N ASP A 102 -0.09 -7.31 -13.26
CA ASP A 102 1.15 -7.58 -13.99
C ASP A 102 1.42 -6.50 -15.08
N GLN A 103 1.62 -5.27 -14.62
CA GLN A 103 1.96 -4.11 -15.42
C GLN A 103 3.06 -3.30 -14.73
N GLN A 104 4.20 -3.17 -15.41
CA GLN A 104 5.36 -2.45 -14.90
C GLN A 104 5.04 -1.01 -14.48
N GLU A 105 4.17 -0.31 -15.24
CA GLU A 105 3.72 1.05 -14.93
C GLU A 105 3.07 1.14 -13.54
N THR A 106 2.18 0.18 -13.22
CA THR A 106 1.45 0.16 -11.95
C THR A 106 2.40 -0.05 -10.77
N PHE A 107 3.33 -1.00 -10.90
CA PHE A 107 4.32 -1.28 -9.86
C PHE A 107 5.26 -0.09 -9.63
N ALA A 108 5.76 0.53 -10.71
CA ALA A 108 6.62 1.70 -10.63
C ALA A 108 5.91 2.90 -9.99
N ALA A 109 4.66 3.16 -10.36
CA ALA A 109 3.87 4.27 -9.79
C ALA A 109 3.62 4.10 -8.28
N LEU A 110 3.34 2.87 -7.83
CA LEU A 110 3.14 2.57 -6.41
C LEU A 110 4.44 2.78 -5.61
N LEU A 111 5.56 2.21 -6.06
CA LEU A 111 6.85 2.38 -5.40
C LEU A 111 7.29 3.85 -5.35
N ASN A 112 7.19 4.57 -6.47
CA ASN A 112 7.51 5.99 -6.53
C ASN A 112 6.64 6.81 -5.56
N THR A 113 5.36 6.45 -5.40
CA THR A 113 4.47 7.12 -4.43
C THR A 113 4.95 6.93 -3.00
N ALA A 114 5.29 5.70 -2.61
CA ALA A 114 5.82 5.42 -1.27
C ALA A 114 7.17 6.11 -1.04
N GLN A 115 8.08 6.04 -2.01
CA GLN A 115 9.39 6.69 -1.93
C GLN A 115 9.26 8.21 -1.76
N THR A 116 8.44 8.87 -2.58
CA THR A 116 8.23 10.33 -2.49
C THR A 116 7.67 10.71 -1.11
N TRP A 117 6.66 9.97 -0.62
CA TRP A 117 6.07 10.26 0.69
C TRP A 117 7.08 10.15 1.85
N LEU A 118 7.99 9.17 1.78
CA LEU A 118 9.07 8.97 2.75
C LEU A 118 10.16 10.05 2.63
N GLN A 119 10.55 10.39 1.40
CA GLN A 119 11.56 11.42 1.13
C GLN A 119 11.11 12.79 1.64
N GLU A 120 9.85 13.16 1.39
CA GLU A 120 9.23 14.40 1.90
C GLU A 120 9.23 14.47 3.43
N ARG A 121 9.38 13.33 4.12
CA ARG A 121 9.43 13.19 5.58
C ARG A 121 10.84 12.94 6.11
N GLY A 122 11.86 13.18 5.27
CA GLY A 122 13.26 13.16 5.68
C GLY A 122 13.90 11.78 5.75
N MET A 123 13.24 10.74 5.23
CA MET A 123 13.88 9.43 5.08
C MET A 123 14.88 9.47 3.91
N LYS A 124 16.03 8.84 4.09
CA LYS A 124 17.14 8.74 3.12
C LYS A 124 17.23 7.38 2.45
N SER A 125 16.70 6.34 3.11
CA SER A 125 16.62 4.99 2.58
C SER A 125 15.21 4.45 2.76
N ILE A 126 14.87 3.46 1.95
CA ILE A 126 13.61 2.74 2.03
C ILE A 126 13.90 1.23 2.02
N MET A 127 13.29 0.49 2.95
CA MET A 127 13.40 -0.96 3.04
C MET A 127 12.06 -1.62 2.73
N GLY A 128 12.12 -2.73 2.01
CA GLY A 128 10.94 -3.51 1.64
C GLY A 128 10.48 -4.49 2.71
N PRO A 129 9.31 -5.12 2.49
CA PRO A 129 8.70 -6.10 3.37
C PRO A 129 9.41 -7.45 3.36
#